data_AF-A0A0G2DQZ3-F1
#
_entry.id   AF-A0A0G2DQZ3-F1
#
_cell.length_a   1.000
_cell.length_b   1.000
_cell.length_c   1.000
_cell.angle_alpha   90.00
_cell.angle_beta   90.00
_cell.angle_gamma   90.00
#
_symmetry.space_group_name_H-M   'P 1'
#
loop_
_entity.id
_entity.type
_entity.pdbx_description
1 polymer ?
#
loop_
_entity_poly.entity_id
_entity_poly.type
_entity_poly.pdbx_seq_one_letter_code
_entity_poly.pdbx_strand_id
1 'polypeptide(L)'
;MPANINPLAPLALGTLVHWCIKGSGVQLDAKGWRVIGVYVSGLATLFCHSFFVSELSFSSSAWETFLAATFFNIGLYTSIAVGRLIRLRHIPGPIPARLSQFYGLSLTVKSNNRFHLEVDKLHQQYGDFVRIGPRHISINRASAIPLVYGPPSKCAKALASYEDRVKEKAERLVEQLGNREGEPVNITSWANTFALDVIGDVGLGTEFRSLDHGTDHPAIKGVHESMAIIGFLSSVPWLLKILTDTPGATRKFLLFKQYCSNQVALKEKTLDRKHEPKDLLSWLLKARYENDRSAPPGKVALDEDARLIIIAGSDTTAAALANAVFYLARDRRALAKLQAALDAAFPDGVAGWSYDAAKSIPYLDHVINETLRLRPPVPSGLSRLTPPEGLQIDDVYVPGNTVVSIPAHSIQRDARYYEDPEAFIPERWENLSPESAPFLAFSRGATNCAGKQFARMELRASISQIALSFDMKLADDATPADFDRNQRDTFTLTLPPLNAVFKKRRAGQAPA
;
A
#
# COMPACT_ATOMS: atom_id res chain seq x y z
N MET A 1 28.33 48.45 16.31
CA MET A 1 29.21 47.33 15.92
C MET A 1 28.39 46.06 15.98
N PRO A 2 28.45 45.14 15.00
CA PRO A 2 27.72 43.89 15.13
C PRO A 2 28.22 43.13 16.36
N ALA A 3 27.30 42.59 17.16
CA ALA A 3 27.62 41.83 18.37
C ALA A 3 28.61 40.70 18.04
N ASN A 4 29.71 40.61 18.81
CA ASN A 4 30.69 39.51 18.75
C ASN A 4 30.06 38.24 19.34
N ILE A 5 29.10 37.64 18.63
CA ILE A 5 28.59 36.32 19.01
C ILE A 5 29.72 35.33 18.84
N ASN A 6 30.09 34.65 19.93
CA ASN A 6 30.97 33.50 19.86
C ASN A 6 30.25 32.37 19.10
N PRO A 7 30.66 32.00 17.88
CA PRO A 7 29.97 31.01 17.07
C PRO A 7 30.02 29.60 17.67
N LEU A 8 30.95 29.34 18.58
CA LEU A 8 31.16 28.01 19.18
C LEU A 8 30.01 27.62 20.11
N ALA A 9 29.44 28.57 20.86
CA ALA A 9 28.36 28.28 21.81
C ALA A 9 27.08 27.76 21.12
N PRO A 10 26.48 28.45 20.13
CA PRO A 10 25.30 27.94 19.43
C PRO A 10 25.60 26.65 18.66
N LEU A 11 26.79 26.51 18.07
CA LEU A 11 27.21 25.29 17.36
C LEU A 11 27.30 24.08 18.30
N ALA A 12 27.93 24.26 19.48
CA ALA A 12 28.00 23.22 20.51
C ALA A 12 26.60 22.86 21.03
N LEU A 13 25.73 23.86 21.24
CA LEU A 13 24.35 23.65 21.66
C LEU A 13 23.56 22.81 20.64
N GLY A 14 23.68 23.13 19.34
CA GLY A 14 23.02 22.34 18.28
C GLY A 14 23.48 20.88 18.26
N THR A 15 24.78 20.67 18.46
CA THR A 15 25.34 19.32 18.61
C THR A 15 24.78 18.63 19.85
N LEU A 16 24.81 19.28 21.02
CA LEU A 16 24.32 18.73 22.28
C LEU A 16 22.83 18.36 22.21
N VAL A 17 22.00 19.23 21.62
CA VAL A 17 20.56 18.96 21.41
C VAL A 17 20.35 17.68 20.60
N HIS A 18 21.12 17.46 19.52
CA HIS A 18 21.04 16.20 18.77
C HIS A 18 21.35 14.99 19.65
N TRP A 19 22.44 15.05 20.44
CA TRP A 19 22.84 13.95 21.31
C TRP A 19 21.82 13.68 22.41
N CYS A 20 21.24 14.72 23.02
CA CYS A 20 20.16 14.59 24.00
C CYS A 20 18.92 13.92 23.40
N ILE A 21 18.47 14.36 22.21
CA ILE A 21 17.32 13.75 21.51
C ILE A 21 17.62 12.28 21.20
N LYS A 22 18.80 11.99 20.64
CA LYS A 22 19.21 10.64 20.29
C LYS A 22 19.27 9.71 21.50
N GLY A 23 19.78 10.20 22.64
CA GLY A 23 19.86 9.44 23.89
C GLY A 23 18.51 9.21 24.56
N SER A 24 17.54 10.13 24.36
CA SER A 24 16.20 10.03 24.95
C SER A 24 15.30 8.96 24.32
N GLY A 25 15.64 8.46 23.12
CA GLY A 25 14.79 7.53 22.37
C GLY A 25 13.48 8.14 21.83
N VAL A 26 13.28 9.45 22.00
CA VAL A 26 12.03 10.13 21.58
C VAL A 26 11.90 10.13 20.04
N GLN A 27 10.77 9.63 19.55
CA GLN A 27 10.40 9.73 18.14
C GLN A 27 9.83 11.12 17.84
N LEU A 28 10.56 11.91 17.05
CA LEU A 28 10.15 13.26 16.66
C LEU A 28 9.26 13.29 15.42
N ASP A 29 9.24 12.23 14.62
CA ASP A 29 8.54 12.18 13.32
C ASP A 29 7.02 12.44 13.45
N ALA A 30 6.44 12.13 14.62
CA ALA A 30 5.03 12.36 14.93
C ALA A 30 4.74 13.73 15.60
N LYS A 31 5.77 14.53 15.88
CA LYS A 31 5.69 15.77 16.68
C LYS A 31 6.12 17.02 15.90
N GLY A 32 6.05 17.00 14.57
CA GLY A 32 6.58 18.05 13.70
C GLY A 32 6.18 19.47 14.09
N TRP A 33 4.90 19.75 14.31
CA TRP A 33 4.44 21.08 14.76
C TRP A 33 4.97 21.50 16.13
N ARG A 34 5.15 20.55 17.06
CA ARG A 34 5.75 20.84 18.37
C ARG A 34 7.23 21.17 18.23
N VAL A 35 7.96 20.47 17.37
CA VAL A 35 9.37 20.75 17.07
C VAL A 35 9.52 22.14 16.44
N ILE A 36 8.68 22.46 15.46
CA ILE A 36 8.65 23.79 14.83
C ILE A 36 8.33 24.86 15.89
N GLY A 37 7.32 24.64 16.72
CA GLY A 37 6.93 25.56 17.79
C GLY A 37 8.07 25.84 18.77
N VAL A 38 8.72 24.79 19.31
CA VAL A 38 9.87 24.94 20.22
C VAL A 38 11.02 25.70 19.56
N TYR A 39 11.31 25.41 18.30
CA TYR A 39 12.37 26.09 17.56
C TYR A 39 12.05 27.58 17.34
N VAL A 40 10.85 27.91 16.86
CA VAL A 40 10.40 29.30 16.64
C VAL A 40 10.33 30.08 17.96
N SER A 41 9.82 29.48 19.03
CA SER A 41 9.82 30.10 20.35
C SER A 41 11.24 30.40 20.83
N GLY A 42 12.19 29.48 20.63
CA GLY A 42 13.60 29.72 20.95
C GLY A 42 14.20 30.90 20.19
N LEU A 43 13.92 31.03 18.89
CA LEU A 43 14.35 32.18 18.09
C LEU A 43 13.72 33.50 18.57
N ALA A 44 12.42 33.47 18.88
CA ALA A 44 11.72 34.66 19.40
C ALA A 44 12.26 35.09 20.76
N THR A 45 12.54 34.14 21.67
CA THR A 45 13.16 34.44 22.97
C THR A 45 14.55 35.06 22.80
N LEU A 46 15.38 34.52 21.90
CA LEU A 46 16.72 35.07 21.63
C LEU A 46 16.64 36.49 21.05
N PHE A 47 15.72 36.72 20.12
CA PHE A 47 15.48 38.05 19.56
C PHE A 47 15.01 39.05 20.63
N CYS A 48 14.00 38.68 21.44
CA CYS A 48 13.47 39.52 22.51
C CYS A 48 14.53 39.84 23.57
N HIS A 49 15.36 38.86 23.94
CA HIS A 49 16.47 39.10 24.87
C HIS A 49 17.44 40.14 24.27
N SER A 50 17.85 39.94 23.02
CA SER A 50 18.79 40.85 22.35
C SER A 50 18.24 42.28 22.22
N PHE A 51 16.94 42.42 21.93
CA PHE A 51 16.28 43.72 21.73
C PHE A 51 15.90 44.43 23.04
N PHE A 52 15.25 43.74 23.97
CA PHE A 52 14.72 44.35 25.19
C PHE A 52 15.69 44.33 26.38
N VAL A 53 16.55 43.32 26.47
CA VAL A 53 17.47 43.15 27.62
C VAL A 53 18.85 43.67 27.29
N SER A 54 19.38 43.33 26.11
CA SER A 54 20.68 43.79 25.64
C SER A 54 20.63 45.15 24.93
N GLU A 55 19.43 45.75 24.82
CA GLU A 55 19.16 47.08 24.24
C GLU A 55 19.80 47.29 22.85
N LEU A 56 19.92 46.21 22.06
CA LEU A 56 20.44 46.29 20.71
C LEU A 56 19.40 46.87 19.75
N SER A 57 19.87 47.51 18.68
CA SER A 57 18.97 47.95 17.61
C SER A 57 18.24 46.74 17.00
N PHE A 58 17.03 46.96 16.47
CA PHE A 58 16.25 45.92 15.80
C PHE A 58 17.08 45.14 14.77
N SER A 59 17.84 45.85 13.92
CA SER A 59 18.72 45.26 12.90
C SER A 59 19.83 44.39 13.51
N SER A 60 20.41 44.82 14.63
CA SER A 60 21.46 44.08 15.33
C SER A 60 20.88 42.83 16.00
N SER A 61 19.73 42.92 16.66
CA SER A 61 19.04 41.77 17.28
C SER A 61 18.59 40.74 16.24
N ALA A 62 18.11 41.19 15.08
CA ALA A 62 17.73 40.31 13.98
C ALA A 62 18.96 39.58 13.42
N TRP A 63 20.06 40.30 13.21
CA TRP A 63 21.32 39.74 12.73
C TRP A 63 21.92 38.74 13.72
N GLU A 64 21.91 39.07 15.01
CA GLU A 64 22.37 38.20 16.09
C GLU A 64 21.59 36.88 16.14
N THR A 65 20.26 36.99 16.13
CA THR A 65 19.37 35.83 16.12
C THR A 65 19.61 34.95 14.88
N PHE A 66 19.79 35.57 13.71
CA PHE A 66 20.09 34.86 12.47
C PHE A 66 21.43 34.11 12.52
N LEU A 67 22.50 34.76 13.00
CA LEU A 67 23.81 34.14 13.13
C LEU A 67 23.78 32.97 14.13
N ALA A 68 23.19 33.18 15.32
CA ALA A 68 23.05 32.13 16.32
C ALA A 68 22.26 30.93 15.80
N ALA A 69 21.14 31.17 15.10
CA ALA A 69 20.35 30.12 14.45
C ALA A 69 21.17 29.37 13.39
N THR A 70 21.97 30.08 12.60
CA THR A 70 22.82 29.49 11.57
C THR A 70 23.86 28.56 12.18
N PHE A 71 24.63 29.01 13.17
CA PHE A 71 25.63 28.17 13.84
C PHE A 71 25.01 26.99 14.59
N PHE A 72 23.87 27.20 15.26
CA PHE A 72 23.10 26.12 15.88
C PHE A 72 22.71 25.03 14.87
N ASN A 73 22.15 25.44 13.73
CA ASN A 73 21.77 24.52 12.66
C ASN A 73 22.97 23.82 12.03
N ILE A 74 24.10 24.50 11.86
CA ILE A 74 25.35 23.88 11.39
C ILE A 74 25.78 22.76 12.34
N GLY A 75 25.83 23.02 13.66
CA GLY A 75 26.18 22.00 14.65
C GLY A 75 25.19 20.82 14.66
N LEU A 76 23.90 21.13 14.69
CA LEU A 76 22.81 20.14 14.67
C LEU A 76 22.86 19.24 13.41
N TYR A 77 22.85 19.84 12.22
CA TYR A 77 22.81 19.11 10.96
C TYR A 77 24.12 18.38 10.66
N THR A 78 25.27 18.93 11.03
CA THR A 78 26.56 18.24 10.88
C THR A 78 26.59 16.99 11.76
N SER A 79 26.17 17.11 13.02
CA SER A 79 26.09 15.98 13.96
C SER A 79 25.13 14.88 13.46
N ILE A 80 23.98 15.26 12.91
CA ILE A 80 23.01 14.34 12.29
C ILE A 80 23.63 13.66 11.06
N ALA A 81 24.24 14.42 10.15
CA ALA A 81 24.81 13.92 8.91
C ALA A 81 25.93 12.90 9.18
N VAL A 82 26.86 13.21 10.08
CA VAL A 82 27.94 12.31 10.50
C VAL A 82 27.37 11.02 11.08
N GLY A 83 26.41 11.11 12.01
CA GLY A 83 25.77 9.94 12.59
C GLY A 83 25.05 9.06 11.57
N ARG A 84 24.39 9.67 10.57
CA ARG A 84 23.74 8.95 9.46
C ARG A 84 24.75 8.26 8.56
N LEU A 85 25.86 8.90 8.22
CA LEU A 85 26.89 8.29 7.36
C LEU A 85 27.57 7.10 8.03
N ILE A 86 27.74 7.11 9.36
CA ILE A 86 28.41 6.04 10.11
C ILE A 86 27.53 4.81 10.35
N ARG A 87 26.28 4.98 10.81
CA ARG A 87 25.43 3.87 11.36
C ARG A 87 25.18 2.71 10.38
N LEU A 88 25.14 2.99 9.08
CA LEU A 88 24.89 2.02 8.01
C LEU A 88 25.92 2.20 6.89
N ARG A 89 27.20 2.36 7.25
CA ARG A 89 28.29 2.62 6.28
C ARG A 89 28.61 1.42 5.39
N HIS A 90 28.36 0.21 5.90
CA HIS A 90 28.62 -1.06 5.19
C HIS A 90 27.49 -1.45 4.23
N ILE A 91 26.31 -0.83 4.36
CA ILE A 91 25.19 -1.06 3.44
C ILE A 91 25.34 -0.13 2.23
N PRO A 92 25.46 -0.66 1.00
CA PRO A 92 25.65 0.16 -0.19
C PRO A 92 24.38 0.95 -0.53
N GLY A 93 24.55 1.98 -1.37
CA GLY A 93 23.46 2.83 -1.83
C GLY A 93 23.89 4.29 -2.04
N PRO A 94 23.05 5.10 -2.71
CA PRO A 94 23.36 6.48 -3.08
C PRO A 94 23.66 7.36 -1.86
N ILE A 95 24.70 8.19 -1.92
CA ILE A 95 25.06 9.11 -0.82
C ILE A 95 23.88 10.02 -0.40
N PRO A 96 23.09 10.60 -1.32
CA PRO A 96 21.92 11.40 -0.93
C PRO A 96 20.89 10.60 -0.11
N ALA A 97 20.69 9.31 -0.42
CA ALA A 97 19.82 8.42 0.35
C ALA A 97 20.33 8.21 1.79
N ARG A 98 21.66 8.19 1.98
CA ARG A 98 22.27 8.08 3.31
C ARG A 98 21.99 9.30 4.18
N LEU A 99 21.90 10.48 3.57
CA LEU A 99 21.76 11.75 4.26
C LEU A 99 20.31 12.15 4.49
N SER A 100 19.40 11.88 3.56
CA SER A 100 18.04 12.43 3.60
C SER A 100 16.97 11.54 2.99
N GLN A 101 15.76 11.56 3.56
CA GLN A 101 14.56 10.94 2.99
C GLN A 101 14.05 11.67 1.73
N PHE A 102 14.45 12.94 1.53
CA PHE A 102 14.11 13.70 0.33
C PHE A 102 14.68 13.07 -0.96
N TYR A 103 15.68 12.20 -0.85
CA TYR A 103 16.12 11.39 -1.98
C TYR A 103 15.04 10.42 -2.47
N GLY A 104 14.33 9.76 -1.55
CA GLY A 104 13.20 8.90 -1.90
C GLY A 104 12.10 9.71 -2.58
N LEU A 105 11.75 10.87 -2.02
CA LEU A 105 10.80 11.80 -2.65
C LEU A 105 11.24 12.22 -4.05
N SER A 106 12.51 12.54 -4.27
CA SER A 106 12.99 12.97 -5.59
C SER A 106 12.91 11.85 -6.63
N LEU A 107 13.18 10.60 -6.24
CA LEU A 107 12.96 9.43 -7.09
C LEU A 107 11.47 9.23 -7.41
N THR A 108 10.62 9.35 -6.40
CA THR A 108 9.16 9.25 -6.55
C THR A 108 8.62 10.33 -7.49
N VAL A 109 9.08 11.58 -7.37
CA VAL A 109 8.72 12.69 -8.28
C VAL A 109 9.24 12.42 -9.69
N LYS A 110 10.52 12.08 -9.85
CA LYS A 110 11.16 11.82 -11.15
C LYS A 110 10.47 10.69 -11.92
N SER A 111 10.06 9.65 -11.21
CA SER A 111 9.43 8.46 -11.79
C SER A 111 7.91 8.59 -11.98
N ASN A 112 7.31 9.72 -11.58
CA ASN A 112 5.86 9.92 -11.53
C ASN A 112 5.16 8.86 -10.66
N ASN A 113 5.54 8.79 -9.38
CA ASN A 113 5.04 7.81 -8.40
C ASN A 113 5.37 6.35 -8.74
N ARG A 114 6.50 6.03 -9.39
CA ARG A 114 6.92 4.62 -9.64
C ARG A 114 8.17 4.28 -8.84
N PHE A 115 8.10 4.51 -7.53
CA PHE A 115 9.24 4.34 -6.62
C PHE A 115 9.80 2.91 -6.63
N HIS A 116 8.95 1.89 -6.68
CA HIS A 116 9.38 0.48 -6.77
C HIS A 116 10.28 0.20 -7.98
N LEU A 117 10.07 0.86 -9.13
CA LEU A 117 10.94 0.69 -10.31
C LEU A 117 12.30 1.36 -10.10
N GLU A 118 12.36 2.49 -9.38
CA GLU A 118 13.64 3.11 -9.04
C GLU A 118 14.39 2.28 -8.00
N VAL A 119 13.69 1.67 -7.03
CA VAL A 119 14.28 0.71 -6.08
C VAL A 119 14.81 -0.52 -6.81
N ASP A 120 14.10 -1.03 -7.83
CA ASP A 120 14.56 -2.13 -8.66
C ASP A 120 15.88 -1.83 -9.37
N LYS A 121 15.98 -0.64 -10.00
CA LYS A 121 17.24 -0.15 -10.61
C LYS A 121 18.37 -0.05 -9.59
N LEU A 122 18.07 0.36 -8.36
CA LEU A 122 19.08 0.41 -7.30
C LEU A 122 19.53 -0.99 -6.90
N HIS A 123 18.65 -1.99 -6.87
CA HIS A 123 19.04 -3.38 -6.63
C HIS A 123 19.93 -3.92 -7.75
N GLN A 124 19.63 -3.60 -9.01
CA GLN A 124 20.49 -3.95 -10.15
C GLN A 124 21.89 -3.33 -10.03
N GLN A 125 22.02 -2.13 -9.44
CA GLN A 125 23.29 -1.42 -9.29
C GLN A 125 24.08 -1.81 -8.03
N TYR A 126 23.41 -1.98 -6.89
CA TYR A 126 24.04 -2.10 -5.57
C TYR A 126 23.90 -3.50 -4.93
N GLY A 127 23.14 -4.41 -5.55
CA GLY A 127 22.90 -5.76 -5.07
C GLY A 127 21.70 -5.90 -4.14
N ASP A 128 21.70 -6.95 -3.31
CA ASP A 128 20.52 -7.36 -2.54
C ASP A 128 20.14 -6.42 -1.39
N PHE A 129 21.10 -5.68 -0.84
CA PHE A 129 20.88 -4.78 0.31
C PHE A 129 21.16 -3.35 -0.10
N VAL A 130 20.12 -2.53 -0.19
CA VAL A 130 20.24 -1.15 -0.69
C VAL A 130 19.74 -0.17 0.34
N ARG A 131 20.58 0.78 0.70
CA ARG A 131 20.19 1.90 1.55
C ARG A 131 19.43 2.94 0.72
N ILE A 132 18.11 3.00 0.94
CA ILE A 132 17.17 3.91 0.26
C ILE A 132 16.75 5.10 1.12
N GLY A 133 17.18 5.13 2.39
CA GLY A 133 17.01 6.27 3.28
C GLY A 133 18.00 6.28 4.45
N PRO A 134 17.99 7.33 5.30
CA PRO A 134 18.95 7.46 6.40
C PRO A 134 18.96 6.29 7.37
N ARG A 135 17.80 5.66 7.57
CA ARG A 135 17.62 4.46 8.41
C ARG A 135 16.75 3.41 7.70
N HIS A 136 16.71 3.42 6.36
CA HIS A 136 15.83 2.56 5.57
C HIS A 136 16.65 1.74 4.57
N ILE A 137 16.54 0.42 4.67
CA ILE A 137 17.17 -0.55 3.79
C ILE A 137 16.09 -1.31 3.01
N SER A 138 16.23 -1.36 1.69
CA SER A 138 15.50 -2.28 0.82
C SER A 138 16.29 -3.58 0.70
N ILE A 139 15.62 -4.72 0.87
CA ILE A 139 16.24 -6.05 0.88
C ILE A 139 15.59 -6.92 -0.20
N ASN A 140 16.35 -7.30 -1.22
CA ASN A 140 15.94 -8.21 -2.27
C ASN A 140 16.59 -9.59 -2.06
N ARG A 141 16.22 -10.29 -0.97
CA ARG A 141 16.77 -11.61 -0.66
C ARG A 141 15.73 -12.50 0.04
N ALA A 142 15.59 -13.75 -0.41
CA ALA A 142 14.57 -14.66 0.10
C ALA A 142 14.78 -15.06 1.57
N SER A 143 16.03 -15.23 2.00
CA SER A 143 16.41 -15.54 3.40
C SER A 143 15.95 -14.47 4.40
N ALA A 144 15.77 -13.22 3.94
CA ALA A 144 15.28 -12.12 4.77
C ALA A 144 13.80 -12.26 5.13
N ILE A 145 13.00 -12.93 4.31
CA ILE A 145 11.54 -13.03 4.45
C ILE A 145 11.14 -13.57 5.84
N PRO A 146 11.55 -14.78 6.27
CA PRO A 146 11.14 -15.31 7.58
C PRO A 146 11.67 -14.46 8.74
N LEU A 147 12.82 -13.81 8.60
CA LEU A 147 13.43 -12.97 9.64
C LEU A 147 12.70 -11.63 9.81
N VAL A 148 12.24 -11.04 8.71
CA VAL A 148 11.55 -9.75 8.71
C VAL A 148 10.07 -9.88 9.07
N TYR A 149 9.42 -10.97 8.63
CA TYR A 149 7.98 -11.15 8.80
C TYR A 149 7.58 -12.05 9.97
N GLY A 150 8.48 -12.93 10.42
CA GLY A 150 8.21 -13.88 11.49
C GLY A 150 7.29 -15.04 11.09
N PRO A 151 6.80 -15.82 12.08
CA PRO A 151 6.01 -17.03 11.83
C PRO A 151 4.62 -16.70 11.26
N PRO A 152 4.04 -17.57 10.42
CA PRO A 152 2.74 -17.31 9.77
C PRO A 152 1.59 -17.29 10.78
N SER A 153 0.64 -16.37 10.58
CA SER A 153 -0.65 -16.38 11.27
C SER A 153 -1.77 -16.94 10.38
N LYS A 154 -2.78 -17.58 10.98
CA LYS A 154 -3.99 -18.06 10.30
C LYS A 154 -5.15 -17.10 10.54
N CYS A 155 -5.81 -16.66 9.47
CA CYS A 155 -7.06 -15.89 9.53
C CYS A 155 -8.05 -16.50 8.53
N ALA A 156 -9.11 -17.17 9.00
CA ALA A 156 -10.05 -17.90 8.13
C ALA A 156 -11.50 -17.93 8.65
N LYS A 157 -11.87 -17.11 9.64
CA LYS A 157 -13.23 -17.13 10.19
C LYS A 157 -14.22 -16.46 9.23
N ALA A 158 -15.44 -16.98 9.16
CA ALA A 158 -16.62 -16.41 8.48
C ALA A 158 -16.65 -16.35 6.94
N LEU A 159 -15.64 -16.86 6.22
CA LEU A 159 -15.58 -16.78 4.75
C LEU A 159 -16.82 -17.36 4.05
N ALA A 160 -17.29 -18.55 4.47
CA ALA A 160 -18.45 -19.21 3.86
C ALA A 160 -19.72 -18.34 3.89
N SER A 161 -19.86 -17.44 4.88
CA SER A 161 -21.02 -16.55 4.98
C SER A 161 -21.01 -15.38 3.98
N TYR A 162 -19.90 -15.19 3.27
CA TYR A 162 -19.73 -14.10 2.30
C TYR A 162 -19.86 -14.56 0.85
N GLU A 163 -19.83 -15.88 0.59
CA GLU A 163 -19.73 -16.45 -0.75
C GLU A 163 -20.89 -16.02 -1.65
N ASP A 164 -22.13 -16.13 -1.18
CA ASP A 164 -23.32 -15.76 -1.98
C ASP A 164 -23.33 -14.27 -2.35
N ARG A 165 -22.87 -13.40 -1.44
CA ARG A 165 -22.84 -11.95 -1.67
C ARG A 165 -21.74 -11.57 -2.66
N VAL A 166 -20.56 -12.20 -2.55
CA VAL A 166 -19.47 -12.03 -3.53
C VAL A 166 -19.90 -12.55 -4.91
N LYS A 167 -20.59 -13.71 -4.94
CA LYS A 167 -21.16 -14.27 -6.16
C LYS A 167 -22.13 -13.29 -6.83
N GLU A 168 -23.09 -12.75 -6.07
CA GLU A 168 -24.06 -11.77 -6.56
C GLU A 168 -23.39 -10.54 -7.18
N LYS A 169 -22.36 -9.97 -6.53
CA LYS A 169 -21.63 -8.82 -7.10
C LYS A 169 -20.84 -9.20 -8.36
N ALA A 170 -20.32 -10.43 -8.44
CA ALA A 170 -19.63 -10.91 -9.64
C ALA A 170 -20.59 -11.13 -10.82
N GLU A 171 -21.78 -11.67 -10.55
CA GLU A 171 -22.86 -11.81 -11.55
C GLU A 171 -23.28 -10.43 -12.07
N ARG A 172 -23.43 -9.47 -11.17
CA ARG A 172 -23.76 -8.08 -11.52
C ARG A 172 -22.67 -7.43 -12.37
N LEU A 173 -21.39 -7.68 -12.07
CA LEU A 173 -20.28 -7.23 -12.91
C LEU A 173 -20.36 -7.84 -14.31
N VAL A 174 -20.59 -9.15 -14.42
CA VAL A 174 -20.76 -9.85 -15.70
C VAL A 174 -21.96 -9.30 -16.49
N GLU A 175 -23.09 -9.03 -15.84
CA GLU A 175 -24.26 -8.39 -16.45
C GLU A 175 -23.88 -7.02 -17.05
N GLN A 176 -23.18 -6.17 -16.28
CA GLN A 176 -22.76 -4.85 -16.74
C GLN A 176 -21.80 -4.91 -17.93
N LEU A 177 -20.87 -5.87 -17.95
CA LEU A 177 -20.00 -6.11 -19.10
C LEU A 177 -20.79 -6.63 -20.30
N GLY A 178 -21.74 -7.55 -20.08
CA GLY A 178 -22.57 -8.14 -21.13
C GLY A 178 -23.58 -7.18 -21.77
N ASN A 179 -23.98 -6.12 -21.05
CA ASN A 179 -24.79 -5.02 -21.58
C ASN A 179 -23.99 -4.07 -22.50
N ARG A 180 -22.66 -4.21 -22.53
CA ARG A 180 -21.71 -3.40 -23.33
C ARG A 180 -20.91 -4.28 -24.29
N GLU A 181 -21.53 -5.37 -24.72
CA GLU A 181 -20.88 -6.36 -25.58
C GLU A 181 -20.35 -5.71 -26.87
N GLY A 182 -19.09 -5.97 -27.19
CA GLY A 182 -18.42 -5.42 -28.38
C GLY A 182 -17.92 -3.98 -28.25
N GLU A 183 -18.28 -3.25 -27.19
CA GLU A 183 -17.81 -1.89 -26.93
C GLU A 183 -16.52 -1.89 -26.08
N PRO A 184 -15.62 -0.90 -26.24
CA PRO A 184 -14.52 -0.68 -25.32
C PRO A 184 -15.02 -0.30 -23.92
N VAL A 185 -14.68 -1.13 -22.93
CA VAL A 185 -15.05 -0.93 -21.53
C VAL A 185 -13.82 -0.71 -20.67
N ASN A 186 -13.81 0.37 -19.87
CA ASN A 186 -12.73 0.65 -18.92
C ASN A 186 -12.78 -0.31 -17.71
N ILE A 187 -12.10 -1.44 -17.81
CA ILE A 187 -12.12 -2.48 -16.77
C ILE A 187 -11.46 -2.02 -15.46
N THR A 188 -10.54 -1.04 -15.49
CA THR A 188 -9.99 -0.45 -14.26
C THR A 188 -11.10 0.16 -13.40
N SER A 189 -12.04 0.88 -14.04
CA SER A 189 -13.18 1.49 -13.34
C SER A 189 -14.17 0.44 -12.85
N TRP A 190 -14.46 -0.59 -13.65
CA TRP A 190 -15.41 -1.64 -13.29
C TRP A 190 -14.88 -2.60 -12.23
N ALA A 191 -13.58 -2.88 -12.21
CA ALA A 191 -12.94 -3.61 -11.13
C ALA A 191 -13.01 -2.82 -9.81
N ASN A 192 -12.88 -1.50 -9.88
CA ASN A 192 -13.05 -0.63 -8.73
C ASN A 192 -14.49 -0.66 -8.20
N THR A 193 -15.50 -0.48 -9.07
CA THR A 193 -16.90 -0.53 -8.63
C THR A 193 -17.29 -1.89 -8.06
N PHE A 194 -16.78 -2.99 -8.62
CA PHE A 194 -16.95 -4.33 -8.05
C PHE A 194 -16.37 -4.44 -6.65
N ALA A 195 -15.09 -4.11 -6.46
CA ALA A 195 -14.43 -4.23 -5.16
C ALA A 195 -15.07 -3.30 -4.11
N LEU A 196 -15.52 -2.12 -4.52
CA LEU A 196 -16.26 -1.18 -3.68
C LEU A 196 -17.59 -1.74 -3.18
N ASP A 197 -18.40 -2.33 -4.06
CA ASP A 197 -19.69 -2.90 -3.68
C ASP A 197 -19.51 -4.13 -2.80
N VAL A 198 -18.52 -4.98 -3.11
CA VAL A 198 -18.19 -6.14 -2.28
C VAL A 198 -17.76 -5.72 -0.87
N ILE A 199 -16.85 -4.75 -0.73
CA ILE A 199 -16.37 -4.35 0.60
C ILE A 199 -17.37 -3.47 1.35
N GLY A 200 -18.19 -2.67 0.66
CA GLY A 200 -19.31 -1.96 1.27
C GLY A 200 -20.27 -2.95 1.90
N ASP A 201 -20.62 -3.99 1.16
CA ASP A 201 -21.56 -5.00 1.61
C ASP A 201 -20.91 -5.92 2.67
N VAL A 202 -19.88 -6.70 2.34
CA VAL A 202 -19.27 -7.67 3.27
C VAL A 202 -18.53 -6.98 4.43
N GLY A 203 -17.93 -5.82 4.19
CA GLY A 203 -17.17 -5.09 5.21
C GLY A 203 -18.05 -4.32 6.19
N LEU A 204 -19.07 -3.61 5.69
CA LEU A 204 -19.89 -2.68 6.50
C LEU A 204 -21.37 -3.08 6.56
N GLY A 205 -21.82 -4.06 5.79
CA GLY A 205 -23.24 -4.38 5.61
C GLY A 205 -24.01 -3.24 4.94
N THR A 206 -23.39 -2.56 3.96
CA THR A 206 -23.95 -1.39 3.28
C THR A 206 -23.86 -1.53 1.76
N GLU A 207 -24.98 -1.36 1.07
CA GLU A 207 -25.03 -1.34 -0.39
C GLU A 207 -24.57 0.01 -0.96
N PHE A 208 -23.42 0.03 -1.64
CA PHE A 208 -22.93 1.24 -2.33
C PHE A 208 -23.53 1.41 -3.72
N ARG A 209 -23.89 0.30 -4.38
CA ARG A 209 -24.50 0.27 -5.73
C ARG A 209 -23.64 0.94 -6.80
N SER A 210 -22.33 0.92 -6.63
CA SER A 210 -21.34 1.45 -7.57
C SER A 210 -21.39 0.70 -8.90
N LEU A 211 -21.66 -0.61 -8.88
CA LEU A 211 -21.87 -1.44 -10.08
C LEU A 211 -23.12 -1.03 -10.87
N ASP A 212 -24.20 -0.65 -10.18
CA ASP A 212 -25.45 -0.24 -10.85
C ASP A 212 -25.27 1.07 -11.62
N HIS A 213 -24.51 2.01 -11.04
CA HIS A 213 -24.31 3.34 -11.60
C HIS A 213 -23.06 3.47 -12.47
N GLY A 214 -22.14 2.50 -12.41
CA GLY A 214 -20.83 2.58 -13.06
C GLY A 214 -19.94 3.71 -12.53
N THR A 215 -20.16 4.16 -11.29
CA THR A 215 -19.42 5.28 -10.67
C THR A 215 -19.10 4.99 -9.21
N ASP A 216 -17.99 5.54 -8.72
CA ASP A 216 -17.56 5.39 -7.33
C ASP A 216 -18.54 6.01 -6.34
N HIS A 217 -18.74 5.35 -5.19
CA HIS A 217 -19.48 5.93 -4.08
C HIS A 217 -18.83 7.26 -3.63
N PRO A 218 -19.60 8.35 -3.42
CA PRO A 218 -19.06 9.69 -3.12
C PRO A 218 -18.10 9.74 -1.92
N ALA A 219 -18.32 8.87 -0.93
CA ALA A 219 -17.46 8.80 0.26
C ALA A 219 -16.00 8.41 -0.06
N ILE A 220 -15.76 7.69 -1.16
CA ILE A 220 -14.45 7.11 -1.49
C ILE A 220 -13.72 7.91 -2.56
N LYS A 221 -14.46 8.67 -3.38
CA LYS A 221 -13.87 9.62 -4.33
C LYS A 221 -12.84 10.57 -3.68
N GLY A 222 -13.13 11.05 -2.47
CA GLY A 222 -12.19 11.89 -1.71
C GLY A 222 -10.91 11.19 -1.26
N VAL A 223 -10.94 9.86 -1.11
CA VAL A 223 -9.77 9.02 -0.80
C VAL A 223 -8.89 8.91 -2.03
N HIS A 224 -9.44 8.49 -3.17
CA HIS A 224 -8.69 8.34 -4.44
C HIS A 224 -8.01 9.65 -4.86
N GLU A 225 -8.69 10.79 -4.71
CA GLU A 225 -8.11 12.11 -4.97
C GLU A 225 -6.94 12.47 -4.02
N SER A 226 -6.92 11.92 -2.81
CA SER A 226 -5.87 12.16 -1.81
C SER A 226 -4.68 11.20 -1.93
N MET A 227 -4.87 10.03 -2.55
CA MET A 227 -3.83 9.00 -2.69
C MET A 227 -2.62 9.46 -3.51
N ALA A 228 -2.79 10.36 -4.47
CA ALA A 228 -1.67 10.93 -5.22
C ALA A 228 -0.66 11.61 -4.28
N ILE A 229 -1.15 12.41 -3.32
CA ILE A 229 -0.32 13.12 -2.32
C ILE A 229 0.34 12.11 -1.38
N ILE A 230 -0.41 11.10 -0.92
CA ILE A 230 0.11 10.01 -0.08
C ILE A 230 1.24 9.28 -0.79
N GLY A 231 1.08 8.95 -2.07
CA GLY A 231 2.11 8.32 -2.89
C GLY A 231 3.43 9.10 -2.90
N PHE A 232 3.36 10.40 -3.22
CA PHE A 232 4.57 11.24 -3.28
C PHE A 232 5.26 11.35 -1.91
N LEU A 233 4.47 11.54 -0.85
CA LEU A 233 5.01 11.82 0.49
C LEU A 233 5.25 10.59 1.35
N SER A 234 4.91 9.38 0.85
CA SER A 234 5.16 8.11 1.54
C SER A 234 6.63 7.90 1.91
N SER A 235 7.55 8.40 1.07
CA SER A 235 9.00 8.35 1.32
C SER A 235 9.46 9.33 2.43
N VAL A 236 8.62 10.27 2.84
CA VAL A 236 8.90 11.29 3.88
C VAL A 236 7.75 11.37 4.91
N PRO A 237 7.56 10.32 5.74
CA PRO A 237 6.36 10.21 6.59
C PRO A 237 6.14 11.36 7.58
N TRP A 238 7.22 11.94 8.11
CA TRP A 238 7.12 13.09 9.03
C TRP A 238 6.55 14.34 8.35
N LEU A 239 6.84 14.54 7.05
CA LEU A 239 6.30 15.65 6.28
C LEU A 239 4.82 15.43 5.97
N LEU A 240 4.47 14.20 5.59
CA LEU A 240 3.07 13.80 5.44
C LEU A 240 2.29 14.09 6.73
N LYS A 241 2.84 13.72 7.89
CA LYS A 241 2.20 13.98 9.20
C LYS A 241 1.94 15.46 9.45
N ILE A 242 2.95 16.32 9.22
CA ILE A 242 2.81 17.78 9.38
C ILE A 242 1.69 18.32 8.49
N LEU A 243 1.68 17.91 7.21
CA LEU A 243 0.64 18.34 6.27
C LEU A 243 -0.73 17.84 6.70
N THR A 244 -0.85 16.59 7.14
CA THR A 244 -2.15 16.05 7.57
C THR A 244 -2.70 16.70 8.85
N ASP A 245 -1.82 17.20 9.72
CA ASP A 245 -2.19 17.94 10.93
C ASP A 245 -2.53 19.41 10.65
N THR A 246 -2.25 19.90 9.45
CA THR A 246 -2.51 21.30 9.09
C THR A 246 -4.01 21.51 8.88
N PRO A 247 -4.65 22.50 9.54
CA PRO A 247 -6.07 22.79 9.36
C PRO A 247 -6.43 22.98 7.88
N GLY A 248 -7.45 22.26 7.41
CA GLY A 248 -7.96 22.33 6.04
C GLY A 248 -7.25 21.43 5.02
N ALA A 249 -6.00 20.99 5.26
CA ALA A 249 -5.23 20.17 4.33
C ALA A 249 -5.86 18.78 4.08
N THR A 250 -6.64 18.27 5.03
CA THR A 250 -7.29 16.95 4.98
C THR A 250 -8.79 17.03 4.72
N ARG A 251 -9.34 18.18 4.30
CA ARG A 251 -10.81 18.37 4.19
C ARG A 251 -11.54 17.28 3.39
N LYS A 252 -10.97 16.83 2.26
CA LYS A 252 -11.55 15.75 1.45
C LYS A 252 -11.51 14.41 2.17
N PHE A 253 -10.40 14.11 2.85
CA PHE A 253 -10.25 12.91 3.67
C PHE A 253 -11.12 12.94 4.94
N LEU A 254 -11.44 14.13 5.48
CA LEU A 254 -12.36 14.28 6.61
C LEU A 254 -13.77 13.79 6.28
N LEU A 255 -14.25 13.98 5.05
CA LEU A 255 -15.55 13.46 4.62
C LEU A 255 -15.57 11.93 4.67
N PHE A 256 -14.52 11.28 4.17
CA PHE A 256 -14.36 9.83 4.26
C PHE A 256 -14.28 9.35 5.71
N LYS A 257 -13.49 10.04 6.55
CA LYS A 257 -13.39 9.75 7.99
C LYS A 257 -14.76 9.86 8.67
N GLN A 258 -15.50 10.92 8.38
CA GLN A 258 -16.84 11.14 8.96
C GLN A 258 -17.84 10.09 8.49
N TYR A 259 -17.80 9.72 7.21
CA TYR A 259 -18.60 8.61 6.68
C TYR A 259 -18.34 7.31 7.46
N CYS A 260 -17.07 6.91 7.64
CA CYS A 260 -16.72 5.71 8.37
C CYS A 260 -17.17 5.76 9.83
N SER A 261 -16.92 6.87 10.53
CA SER A 261 -17.39 7.06 11.91
C SER A 261 -18.92 7.00 12.02
N ASN A 262 -19.65 7.50 11.02
CA ASN A 262 -21.11 7.41 10.96
C ASN A 262 -21.58 5.97 10.72
N GLN A 263 -20.90 5.20 9.88
CA GLN A 263 -21.19 3.78 9.67
C GLN A 263 -20.98 2.96 10.96
N VAL A 264 -19.88 3.22 11.68
CA VAL A 264 -19.65 2.64 13.01
C VAL A 264 -20.79 2.99 13.96
N ALA A 265 -21.15 4.27 14.08
CA ALA A 265 -22.19 4.71 14.99
C ALA A 265 -23.59 4.17 14.63
N LEU A 266 -23.89 4.03 13.33
CA LEU A 266 -25.11 3.41 12.84
C LEU A 266 -25.12 1.93 13.24
N LYS A 267 -24.03 1.20 12.96
CA LYS A 267 -23.92 -0.22 13.27
C LYS A 267 -23.99 -0.49 14.78
N GLU A 268 -23.37 0.34 15.62
CA GLU A 268 -23.50 0.25 17.08
C GLU A 268 -24.98 0.30 17.55
N LYS A 269 -25.83 1.05 16.85
CA LYS A 269 -27.27 1.17 17.17
C LYS A 269 -28.10 0.03 16.61
N THR A 270 -27.72 -0.52 15.46
CA THR A 270 -28.53 -1.51 14.72
C THR A 270 -28.04 -2.94 14.88
N LEU A 271 -26.89 -3.17 15.53
CA LEU A 271 -26.32 -4.50 15.68
C LEU A 271 -27.27 -5.42 16.46
N ASP A 272 -27.73 -6.47 15.80
CA ASP A 272 -28.40 -7.58 16.49
C ASP A 272 -27.35 -8.44 17.19
N ARG A 273 -27.34 -8.35 18.53
CA ARG A 273 -26.40 -9.08 19.38
C ARG A 273 -26.79 -10.55 19.59
N LYS A 274 -27.98 -10.98 19.13
CA LYS A 274 -28.47 -12.35 19.32
C LYS A 274 -28.02 -13.30 18.22
N HIS A 275 -27.78 -12.78 17.02
CA HIS A 275 -27.37 -13.57 15.85
C HIS A 275 -25.87 -13.41 15.57
N GLU A 276 -25.30 -14.37 14.85
CA GLU A 276 -23.91 -14.22 14.40
C GLU A 276 -23.75 -13.05 13.43
N PRO A 277 -22.67 -12.26 13.56
CA PRO A 277 -22.37 -11.18 12.64
C PRO A 277 -22.25 -11.65 11.19
N LYS A 278 -22.83 -10.88 10.26
CA LYS A 278 -22.78 -11.12 8.81
C LYS A 278 -21.85 -10.18 8.04
N ASP A 279 -21.21 -9.23 8.72
CA ASP A 279 -20.26 -8.29 8.15
C ASP A 279 -19.06 -8.06 9.09
N LEU A 280 -17.94 -7.61 8.54
CA LEU A 280 -16.68 -7.50 9.28
C LEU A 280 -16.76 -6.48 10.42
N LEU A 281 -17.41 -5.33 10.19
CA LEU A 281 -17.61 -4.31 11.24
C LEU A 281 -18.42 -4.87 12.42
N SER A 282 -19.44 -5.68 12.15
CA SER A 282 -20.24 -6.35 13.17
C SER A 282 -19.41 -7.38 13.96
N TRP A 283 -18.46 -8.08 13.32
CA TRP A 283 -17.50 -8.94 14.02
C TRP A 283 -16.59 -8.14 14.96
N LEU A 284 -16.09 -6.97 14.54
CA LEU A 284 -15.27 -6.09 15.38
C LEU A 284 -16.06 -5.54 16.58
N LEU A 285 -17.32 -5.16 16.36
CA LEU A 285 -18.22 -4.71 17.43
C LEU A 285 -18.53 -5.83 18.42
N LYS A 286 -18.81 -7.04 17.94
CA LYS A 286 -19.00 -8.22 18.79
C LYS A 286 -17.77 -8.47 19.66
N ALA A 287 -16.58 -8.51 19.07
CA ALA A 287 -15.31 -8.67 19.80
C ALA A 287 -15.15 -7.61 20.89
N ARG A 288 -15.49 -6.35 20.61
CA ARG A 288 -15.46 -5.25 21.59
C ARG A 288 -16.47 -5.44 22.73
N TYR A 289 -17.71 -5.84 22.43
CA TYR A 289 -18.72 -6.07 23.47
C TYR A 289 -18.41 -7.29 24.35
N GLU A 290 -17.72 -8.28 23.79
CA GLU A 290 -17.28 -9.49 24.50
C GLU A 290 -15.93 -9.33 25.20
N ASN A 291 -15.27 -8.16 25.06
CA ASN A 291 -13.91 -7.90 25.54
C ASN A 291 -12.89 -8.94 25.03
N ASP A 292 -13.04 -9.39 23.79
CA ASP A 292 -12.11 -10.32 23.16
C ASP A 292 -10.74 -9.65 22.94
N ARG A 293 -9.66 -10.41 23.02
CA ARG A 293 -8.28 -9.90 22.84
C ARG A 293 -8.05 -9.27 21.45
N SER A 294 -8.82 -9.69 20.45
CA SER A 294 -8.79 -9.14 19.08
C SER A 294 -9.59 -7.84 18.91
N ALA A 295 -10.29 -7.37 19.95
CA ALA A 295 -11.09 -6.17 19.87
C ALA A 295 -10.24 -4.91 19.62
N PRO A 296 -10.73 -3.96 18.80
CA PRO A 296 -10.07 -2.68 18.63
C PRO A 296 -9.98 -1.93 19.98
N PRO A 297 -8.81 -1.36 20.35
CA PRO A 297 -8.63 -0.67 21.62
C PRO A 297 -9.33 0.70 21.62
N GLY A 298 -10.62 0.70 21.95
CA GLY A 298 -11.43 1.90 22.09
C GLY A 298 -12.02 2.42 20.77
N LYS A 299 -12.80 3.50 20.86
CA LYS A 299 -13.57 4.02 19.73
C LYS A 299 -12.67 4.52 18.58
N VAL A 300 -11.54 5.16 18.91
CA VAL A 300 -10.64 5.71 17.89
C VAL A 300 -10.08 4.60 17.00
N ALA A 301 -9.64 3.49 17.61
CA ALA A 301 -9.14 2.34 16.87
C ALA A 301 -10.25 1.68 16.03
N LEU A 302 -11.45 1.53 16.57
CA LEU A 302 -12.59 1.00 15.80
C LEU A 302 -12.93 1.86 14.57
N ASP A 303 -12.90 3.19 14.71
CA ASP A 303 -13.09 4.11 13.59
C ASP A 303 -11.93 4.04 12.58
N GLU A 304 -10.71 3.68 13.02
CA GLU A 304 -9.55 3.42 12.15
C GLU A 304 -9.68 2.09 11.40
N ASP A 305 -10.13 1.03 12.07
CA ASP A 305 -10.37 -0.27 11.46
C ASP A 305 -11.49 -0.18 10.40
N ALA A 306 -12.59 0.55 10.68
CA ALA A 306 -13.64 0.78 9.68
C ALA A 306 -13.12 1.45 8.40
N ARG A 307 -12.18 2.40 8.53
CA ARG A 307 -11.51 3.03 7.38
C ARG A 307 -10.59 2.04 6.66
N LEU A 308 -9.85 1.24 7.41
CA LEU A 308 -8.94 0.23 6.88
C LEU A 308 -9.68 -0.85 6.09
N ILE A 309 -10.85 -1.29 6.55
CA ILE A 309 -11.69 -2.28 5.86
C ILE A 309 -11.96 -1.84 4.42
N ILE A 310 -12.45 -0.61 4.24
CA ILE A 310 -12.78 -0.07 2.92
C ILE A 310 -11.51 0.01 2.05
N ILE A 311 -10.49 0.75 2.50
CA ILE A 311 -9.29 1.02 1.69
C ILE A 311 -8.53 -0.27 1.34
N ALA A 312 -8.39 -1.19 2.30
CA ALA A 312 -7.64 -2.42 2.07
C ALA A 312 -8.40 -3.38 1.14
N GLY A 313 -9.72 -3.49 1.30
CA GLY A 313 -10.54 -4.41 0.51
C GLY A 313 -10.84 -3.92 -0.90
N SER A 314 -11.02 -2.60 -1.12
CA SER A 314 -11.34 -2.06 -2.43
C SER A 314 -10.13 -2.01 -3.36
N ASP A 315 -9.13 -1.21 -3.00
CA ASP A 315 -8.11 -0.75 -3.95
C ASP A 315 -7.22 -1.92 -4.40
N THR A 316 -6.92 -2.83 -3.47
CA THR A 316 -6.03 -3.96 -3.76
C THR A 316 -6.69 -5.01 -4.64
N THR A 317 -7.95 -5.34 -4.37
CA THR A 317 -8.73 -6.30 -5.19
C THR A 317 -9.03 -5.71 -6.57
N ALA A 318 -9.40 -4.44 -6.66
CA ALA A 318 -9.62 -3.74 -7.93
C ALA A 318 -8.37 -3.78 -8.81
N ALA A 319 -7.20 -3.47 -8.24
CA ALA A 319 -5.93 -3.51 -8.96
C ALA A 319 -5.58 -4.93 -9.41
N ALA A 320 -5.81 -5.94 -8.58
CA ALA A 320 -5.55 -7.34 -8.93
C ALA A 320 -6.47 -7.83 -10.05
N LEU A 321 -7.77 -7.53 -9.99
CA LEU A 321 -8.75 -7.94 -10.99
C LEU A 321 -8.49 -7.28 -12.36
N ALA A 322 -8.27 -5.96 -12.38
CA ALA A 322 -7.96 -5.25 -13.63
C ALA A 322 -6.68 -5.77 -14.29
N ASN A 323 -5.65 -6.10 -13.50
CA ASN A 323 -4.42 -6.72 -14.01
C ASN A 323 -4.62 -8.17 -14.47
N ALA A 324 -5.50 -8.95 -13.85
CA ALA A 324 -5.83 -10.28 -14.33
C ALA A 324 -6.49 -10.21 -15.70
N VAL A 325 -7.46 -9.30 -15.88
CA VAL A 325 -8.09 -9.05 -17.19
C VAL A 325 -7.07 -8.57 -18.21
N PHE A 326 -6.15 -7.67 -17.84
CA PHE A 326 -5.05 -7.24 -18.73
C PHE A 326 -4.26 -8.43 -19.29
N TYR A 327 -3.82 -9.35 -18.42
CA TYR A 327 -3.01 -10.50 -18.86
C TYR A 327 -3.84 -11.49 -19.68
N LEU A 328 -5.07 -11.80 -19.28
CA LEU A 328 -5.95 -12.70 -20.01
C LEU A 328 -6.36 -12.16 -21.38
N ALA A 329 -6.64 -10.86 -21.48
CA ALA A 329 -6.98 -10.19 -22.74
C ALA A 329 -5.78 -10.07 -23.70
N ARG A 330 -4.55 -10.19 -23.18
CA ARG A 330 -3.32 -10.14 -23.97
C ARG A 330 -2.79 -11.53 -24.34
N ASP A 331 -2.93 -12.52 -23.46
CA ASP A 331 -2.47 -13.90 -23.69
C ASP A 331 -3.65 -14.84 -23.97
N ARG A 332 -3.96 -15.00 -25.26
CA ARG A 332 -5.01 -15.91 -25.73
C ARG A 332 -4.79 -17.36 -25.30
N ARG A 333 -3.54 -17.82 -25.15
CA ARG A 333 -3.26 -19.19 -24.72
C ARG A 333 -3.69 -19.39 -23.28
N ALA A 334 -3.34 -18.44 -22.41
CA ALA A 334 -3.71 -18.48 -21.01
C ALA A 334 -5.24 -18.39 -20.82
N LEU A 335 -5.90 -17.49 -21.56
CA LEU A 335 -7.37 -17.40 -21.56
C LEU A 335 -8.02 -18.70 -22.04
N ALA A 336 -7.60 -19.26 -23.18
CA ALA A 336 -8.15 -20.50 -23.72
C ALA A 336 -8.00 -21.68 -22.75
N LYS A 337 -6.84 -21.82 -22.09
CA LYS A 337 -6.60 -22.88 -21.11
C LYS A 337 -7.46 -22.71 -19.86
N LEU A 338 -7.64 -21.48 -19.39
CA LEU A 338 -8.55 -21.19 -18.28
C LEU A 338 -10.01 -21.48 -18.64
N GLN A 339 -10.44 -21.01 -19.81
CA GLN A 339 -11.77 -21.27 -20.37
C GLN A 339 -12.06 -22.77 -20.51
N ALA A 340 -11.13 -23.56 -21.05
CA ALA A 340 -11.30 -25.00 -21.18
C ALA A 340 -11.44 -25.71 -19.81
N ALA A 341 -10.65 -25.29 -18.82
CA ALA A 341 -10.77 -25.82 -17.45
C ALA A 341 -12.11 -25.44 -16.79
N LEU A 342 -12.60 -24.22 -17.07
CA LEU A 342 -13.89 -23.74 -16.58
C LEU A 342 -15.06 -24.46 -17.26
N ASP A 343 -15.03 -24.64 -18.58
CA ASP A 343 -16.09 -25.34 -19.33
C ASP A 343 -16.23 -26.80 -18.88
N ALA A 344 -15.11 -27.45 -18.56
CA ALA A 344 -15.12 -28.80 -18.00
C ALA A 344 -15.75 -28.86 -16.60
N ALA A 345 -15.57 -27.83 -15.78
CA ALA A 345 -16.14 -27.75 -14.43
C ALA A 345 -17.60 -27.24 -14.42
N PHE A 346 -17.99 -26.47 -15.43
CA PHE A 346 -19.28 -25.78 -15.54
C PHE A 346 -19.90 -26.01 -16.92
N PRO A 347 -20.43 -27.22 -17.20
CA PRO A 347 -21.02 -27.54 -18.52
C PRO A 347 -22.24 -26.66 -18.85
N ASP A 348 -22.96 -26.19 -17.83
CA ASP A 348 -24.10 -25.27 -17.97
C ASP A 348 -23.67 -23.79 -18.06
N GLY A 349 -22.36 -23.53 -18.21
CA GLY A 349 -21.77 -22.20 -18.25
C GLY A 349 -21.93 -21.44 -16.94
N VAL A 350 -22.01 -20.11 -17.03
CA VAL A 350 -22.07 -19.22 -15.85
C VAL A 350 -23.32 -19.46 -14.98
N ALA A 351 -24.41 -19.97 -15.55
CA ALA A 351 -25.62 -20.28 -14.79
C ALA A 351 -25.41 -21.43 -13.79
N GLY A 352 -24.51 -22.37 -14.10
CA GLY A 352 -24.12 -23.46 -13.21
C GLY A 352 -22.99 -23.10 -12.24
N TRP A 353 -22.54 -21.84 -12.20
CA TRP A 353 -21.37 -21.44 -11.44
C TRP A 353 -21.57 -21.58 -9.91
N SER A 354 -20.58 -22.18 -9.26
CA SER A 354 -20.47 -22.28 -7.80
C SER A 354 -19.05 -22.01 -7.35
N TYR A 355 -18.92 -21.42 -6.15
CA TYR A 355 -17.61 -21.08 -5.61
C TYR A 355 -16.78 -22.33 -5.28
N ASP A 356 -17.40 -23.37 -4.73
CA ASP A 356 -16.72 -24.62 -4.37
C ASP A 356 -16.06 -25.30 -5.57
N ALA A 357 -16.76 -25.36 -6.71
CA ALA A 357 -16.20 -25.89 -7.95
C ALA A 357 -15.09 -24.96 -8.49
N ALA A 358 -15.32 -23.64 -8.52
CA ALA A 358 -14.34 -22.68 -9.04
C ALA A 358 -13.03 -22.68 -8.24
N LYS A 359 -13.13 -22.74 -6.90
CA LYS A 359 -11.99 -22.85 -5.98
C LYS A 359 -11.16 -24.11 -6.20
N SER A 360 -11.75 -25.16 -6.76
CA SER A 360 -11.09 -26.44 -7.00
C SER A 360 -10.33 -26.50 -8.33
N ILE A 361 -10.41 -25.45 -9.17
CA ILE A 361 -9.72 -25.36 -10.46
C ILE A 361 -8.30 -24.82 -10.25
N PRO A 362 -7.24 -25.65 -10.36
CA PRO A 362 -5.88 -25.20 -10.04
C PRO A 362 -5.41 -24.08 -10.97
N TYR A 363 -5.75 -24.17 -12.26
CA TYR A 363 -5.31 -23.20 -13.25
C TYR A 363 -5.90 -21.79 -13.03
N LEU A 364 -7.06 -21.67 -12.39
CA LEU A 364 -7.59 -20.36 -11.96
C LEU A 364 -6.68 -19.73 -10.90
N ASP A 365 -6.23 -20.52 -9.93
CA ASP A 365 -5.28 -20.08 -8.92
C ASP A 365 -3.89 -19.77 -9.51
N HIS A 366 -3.48 -20.49 -10.56
CA HIS A 366 -2.24 -20.21 -11.29
C HIS A 366 -2.28 -18.85 -11.97
N VAL A 367 -3.38 -18.52 -12.65
CA VAL A 367 -3.62 -17.20 -13.27
C VAL A 367 -3.60 -16.09 -12.21
N ILE A 368 -4.27 -16.29 -11.08
CA ILE A 368 -4.30 -15.32 -9.97
C ILE A 368 -2.90 -15.10 -9.39
N ASN A 369 -2.20 -16.19 -9.07
CA ASN A 369 -0.86 -16.12 -8.48
C ASN A 369 0.13 -15.45 -9.44
N GLU A 370 0.07 -15.77 -10.74
CA GLU A 370 0.98 -15.16 -11.73
C GLU A 370 0.66 -13.68 -11.96
N THR A 371 -0.62 -13.31 -11.97
CA THR A 371 -1.05 -11.91 -12.00
C THR A 371 -0.49 -11.15 -10.80
N LEU A 372 -0.61 -11.69 -9.59
CA LEU A 372 -0.12 -11.05 -8.36
C LEU A 372 1.41 -11.06 -8.23
N ARG A 373 2.09 -12.03 -8.86
CA ARG A 373 3.56 -12.09 -8.93
C ARG A 373 4.10 -10.94 -9.76
N LEU A 374 3.54 -10.77 -10.95
CA LEU A 374 3.92 -9.70 -11.86
C LEU A 374 3.34 -8.36 -11.41
N ARG A 375 2.11 -8.25 -10.96
CA ARG A 375 1.51 -6.96 -10.56
C ARG A 375 0.96 -7.01 -9.15
N PRO A 376 1.85 -7.09 -8.14
CA PRO A 376 1.42 -7.02 -6.75
C PRO A 376 0.75 -5.67 -6.48
N PRO A 377 -0.43 -5.63 -5.85
CA PRO A 377 -1.10 -4.37 -5.53
C PRO A 377 -0.28 -3.43 -4.62
N VAL A 378 0.71 -3.96 -3.88
CA VAL A 378 1.64 -3.18 -3.02
C VAL A 378 3.08 -3.46 -3.46
N PRO A 379 3.55 -2.85 -4.56
CA PRO A 379 4.80 -3.26 -5.22
C PRO A 379 6.07 -2.90 -4.44
N SER A 380 6.10 -1.76 -3.74
CA SER A 380 7.23 -1.34 -2.89
C SER A 380 7.38 -2.17 -1.61
N GLY A 381 6.39 -3.00 -1.28
CA GLY A 381 6.32 -3.70 0.00
C GLY A 381 6.04 -2.78 1.20
N LEU A 382 5.75 -3.39 2.35
CA LEU A 382 5.47 -2.66 3.59
C LEU A 382 6.71 -2.61 4.48
N SER A 383 6.96 -1.44 5.06
CA SER A 383 8.06 -1.23 6.01
C SER A 383 7.89 -2.06 7.29
N ARG A 384 9.00 -2.54 7.84
CA ARG A 384 9.14 -3.18 9.16
C ARG A 384 10.27 -2.52 9.92
N LEU A 385 10.22 -2.57 11.24
CA LEU A 385 11.31 -2.11 12.10
C LEU A 385 12.06 -3.34 12.64
N THR A 386 13.38 -3.38 12.47
CA THR A 386 14.19 -4.45 13.07
C THR A 386 14.14 -4.38 14.59
N PRO A 387 14.20 -5.53 15.29
CA PRO A 387 14.24 -5.55 16.75
C PRO A 387 15.51 -4.85 17.27
N PRO A 388 15.57 -4.45 18.55
CA PRO A 388 16.71 -3.71 19.11
C PRO A 388 18.08 -4.37 18.90
N GLU A 389 18.14 -5.69 18.90
CA GLU A 389 19.32 -6.52 18.67
C GLU A 389 19.75 -6.61 17.18
N GLY A 390 18.91 -6.13 16.25
CA GLY A 390 19.16 -6.23 14.82
C GLY A 390 18.78 -7.57 14.21
N LEU A 391 19.15 -7.78 12.95
CA LEU A 391 18.92 -9.02 12.20
C LEU A 391 20.21 -9.43 11.50
N GLN A 392 20.61 -10.69 11.65
CA GLN A 392 21.64 -11.29 10.80
C GLN A 392 20.95 -11.97 9.61
N ILE A 393 21.20 -11.48 8.40
CA ILE A 393 20.61 -12.01 7.15
C ILE A 393 21.77 -12.51 6.30
N ASP A 394 21.96 -13.83 6.30
CA ASP A 394 23.13 -14.50 5.73
C ASP A 394 24.43 -13.85 6.20
N ASP A 395 25.20 -13.25 5.28
CA ASP A 395 26.47 -12.57 5.50
C ASP A 395 26.32 -11.11 5.97
N VAL A 396 25.11 -10.54 5.98
CA VAL A 396 24.87 -9.11 6.26
C VAL A 396 24.17 -8.90 7.59
N TYR A 397 24.81 -8.17 8.50
CA TYR A 397 24.19 -7.68 9.73
C TYR A 397 23.42 -6.38 9.49
N VAL A 398 22.13 -6.38 9.79
CA VAL A 398 21.26 -5.20 9.81
C VAL A 398 21.08 -4.72 11.26
N PRO A 399 21.58 -3.53 11.63
CA PRO A 399 21.48 -3.04 12.99
C PRO A 399 20.03 -2.87 13.47
N GLY A 400 19.84 -2.94 14.78
CA GLY A 400 18.53 -2.77 15.40
C GLY A 400 17.91 -1.39 15.18
N ASN A 401 16.58 -1.33 15.31
CA ASN A 401 15.78 -0.13 15.04
C ASN A 401 16.04 0.46 13.64
N THR A 402 16.20 -0.39 12.63
CA THR A 402 16.37 0.00 11.24
C THR A 402 15.07 -0.31 10.50
N VAL A 403 14.62 0.62 9.66
CA VAL A 403 13.47 0.38 8.79
C VAL A 403 13.92 -0.51 7.65
N VAL A 404 13.22 -1.61 7.42
CA VAL A 404 13.50 -2.55 6.34
C VAL A 404 12.24 -2.78 5.52
N SER A 405 12.40 -3.01 4.22
CA SER A 405 11.33 -3.40 3.32
C SER A 405 11.83 -4.45 2.33
N ILE A 406 10.98 -5.40 1.98
CA ILE A 406 11.23 -6.36 0.91
C ILE A 406 10.29 -5.99 -0.24
N PRO A 407 10.78 -5.36 -1.32
CA PRO A 407 9.93 -4.89 -2.42
C PRO A 407 9.35 -6.10 -3.17
N ALA A 408 8.03 -6.26 -3.10
CA ALA A 408 7.33 -7.36 -3.76
C ALA A 408 7.56 -7.35 -5.27
N HIS A 409 7.63 -6.19 -5.91
CA HIS A 409 7.93 -6.07 -7.34
C HIS A 409 9.24 -6.75 -7.72
N SER A 410 10.33 -6.40 -7.02
CA SER A 410 11.69 -6.89 -7.34
C SER A 410 11.86 -8.36 -7.01
N ILE A 411 11.51 -8.78 -5.79
CA ILE A 411 11.79 -10.15 -5.36
C ILE A 411 10.94 -11.19 -6.09
N GLN A 412 9.73 -10.82 -6.51
CA GLN A 412 8.85 -11.68 -7.29
C GLN A 412 9.24 -11.75 -8.78
N ARG A 413 10.23 -10.97 -9.22
CA ARG A 413 10.80 -10.96 -10.57
C ARG A 413 12.29 -11.29 -10.60
N ASP A 414 12.81 -11.77 -9.49
CA ASP A 414 14.21 -12.12 -9.42
C ASP A 414 14.46 -13.45 -10.15
N ALA A 415 15.34 -13.43 -11.15
CA ALA A 415 15.68 -14.60 -11.96
C ALA A 415 16.30 -15.75 -11.15
N ARG A 416 16.78 -15.48 -9.93
CA ARG A 416 17.25 -16.51 -8.99
C ARG A 416 16.12 -17.41 -8.48
N TYR A 417 14.88 -16.92 -8.50
CA TYR A 417 13.71 -17.61 -7.94
C TYR A 417 12.63 -17.91 -8.96
N TYR A 418 12.61 -17.18 -10.09
CA TYR A 418 11.63 -17.33 -11.16
C TYR A 418 12.29 -17.35 -12.52
N GLU A 419 12.18 -18.47 -13.23
CA GLU A 419 12.59 -18.58 -14.64
C GLU A 419 11.71 -17.68 -15.52
N ASP A 420 12.31 -16.99 -16.49
CA ASP A 420 11.67 -15.95 -17.32
C ASP A 420 10.77 -15.01 -16.50
N PRO A 421 11.35 -14.25 -15.56
CA PRO A 421 10.60 -13.58 -14.51
C PRO A 421 9.66 -12.48 -15.01
N GLU A 422 9.86 -11.94 -16.20
CA GLU A 422 8.97 -10.92 -16.79
C GLU A 422 7.82 -11.52 -17.61
N ALA A 423 7.89 -12.81 -17.94
CA ALA A 423 6.86 -13.48 -18.73
C ALA A 423 5.67 -13.90 -17.86
N PHE A 424 4.45 -13.70 -18.38
CA PHE A 424 3.22 -14.20 -17.76
C PHE A 424 3.07 -15.69 -18.07
N ILE A 425 3.46 -16.54 -17.13
CA ILE A 425 3.46 -18.00 -17.26
C ILE A 425 2.69 -18.61 -16.09
N PRO A 426 1.34 -18.74 -16.16
CA PRO A 426 0.56 -19.38 -15.11
C PRO A 426 1.06 -20.80 -14.77
N GLU A 427 1.50 -21.57 -15.77
CA GLU A 427 2.02 -22.94 -15.62
C GLU A 427 3.16 -23.08 -14.60
N ARG A 428 3.91 -22.01 -14.30
CA ARG A 428 4.99 -22.09 -13.31
C ARG A 428 4.49 -22.54 -11.93
N TRP A 429 3.22 -22.26 -11.63
CA TRP A 429 2.57 -22.61 -10.37
C TRP A 429 2.16 -24.09 -10.28
N GLU A 430 2.35 -24.88 -11.35
CA GLU A 430 2.27 -26.35 -11.28
C GLU A 430 3.43 -26.93 -10.45
N ASN A 431 4.59 -26.26 -10.46
CA ASN A 431 5.80 -26.69 -9.75
C ASN A 431 6.21 -25.77 -8.59
N LEU A 432 5.57 -24.60 -8.47
CA LEU A 432 5.83 -23.61 -7.42
C LEU A 432 4.63 -23.49 -6.48
N SER A 433 4.89 -23.16 -5.21
CA SER A 433 3.86 -22.79 -4.26
C SER A 433 4.10 -21.37 -3.73
N PRO A 434 3.04 -20.57 -3.49
CA PRO A 434 3.14 -19.27 -2.83
C PRO A 434 3.81 -19.31 -1.46
N GLU A 435 3.87 -20.47 -0.80
CA GLU A 435 4.49 -20.69 0.50
C GLU A 435 5.99 -20.96 0.41
N SER A 436 6.45 -21.67 -0.64
CA SER A 436 7.87 -22.00 -0.84
C SER A 436 8.62 -20.96 -1.66
N ALA A 437 8.00 -20.39 -2.69
CA ALA A 437 8.59 -19.33 -3.52
C ALA A 437 8.56 -17.98 -2.78
N PRO A 438 9.44 -17.01 -3.09
CA PRO A 438 9.42 -15.67 -2.49
C PRO A 438 8.28 -14.80 -3.03
N PHE A 439 7.06 -15.24 -2.74
CA PHE A 439 5.80 -14.60 -3.09
C PHE A 439 5.26 -13.81 -1.89
N LEU A 440 5.08 -12.50 -2.08
CA LEU A 440 4.77 -11.51 -1.05
C LEU A 440 3.53 -10.65 -1.37
N ALA A 441 2.74 -11.01 -2.37
CA ALA A 441 1.51 -10.28 -2.73
C ALA A 441 0.53 -10.13 -1.55
N PHE A 442 0.54 -11.07 -0.61
CA PHE A 442 -0.26 -11.03 0.62
C PHE A 442 0.59 -10.83 1.88
N SER A 443 1.81 -10.31 1.77
CA SER A 443 2.80 -10.28 2.87
C SER A 443 3.04 -11.69 3.45
N ARG A 444 3.79 -11.81 4.55
CA ARG A 444 4.04 -13.07 5.26
C ARG A 444 4.05 -12.86 6.77
N GLY A 445 4.13 -13.98 7.49
CA GLY A 445 4.30 -13.99 8.94
C GLY A 445 3.10 -13.50 9.73
N ALA A 446 3.35 -12.92 10.91
CA ALA A 446 2.31 -12.50 11.85
C ALA A 446 1.49 -11.30 11.34
N THR A 447 2.05 -10.57 10.38
CA THR A 447 1.46 -9.38 9.74
C THR A 447 1.19 -9.65 8.25
N ASN A 448 0.77 -10.88 7.93
CA ASN A 448 0.25 -11.19 6.61
C ASN A 448 -1.09 -10.48 6.37
N CYS A 449 -1.55 -10.46 5.12
CA CYS A 449 -2.81 -9.85 4.75
C CYS A 449 -3.99 -10.56 5.44
N ALA A 450 -4.70 -9.83 6.31
CA ALA A 450 -5.90 -10.33 6.99
C ALA A 450 -7.00 -10.74 5.98
N GLY A 451 -7.07 -10.05 4.85
CA GLY A 451 -8.03 -10.32 3.78
C GLY A 451 -7.59 -11.39 2.77
N LYS A 452 -6.45 -12.09 2.93
CA LYS A 452 -5.89 -13.01 1.90
C LYS A 452 -6.93 -13.97 1.36
N GLN A 453 -7.68 -14.64 2.24
CA GLN A 453 -8.66 -15.64 1.81
C GLN A 453 -9.90 -15.01 1.17
N PHE A 454 -10.32 -13.85 1.66
CA PHE A 454 -11.45 -13.09 1.11
C PHE A 454 -11.11 -12.52 -0.27
N ALA A 455 -9.96 -11.88 -0.44
CA ALA A 455 -9.50 -11.39 -1.74
C ALA A 455 -9.37 -12.53 -2.77
N ARG A 456 -8.93 -13.72 -2.36
CA ARG A 456 -8.92 -14.90 -3.26
C ARG A 456 -10.32 -15.34 -3.66
N MET A 457 -11.31 -15.24 -2.77
CA MET A 457 -12.71 -15.52 -3.09
C MET A 457 -13.24 -14.54 -4.14
N GLU A 458 -13.02 -13.24 -3.94
CA GLU A 458 -13.40 -12.18 -4.88
C GLU A 458 -12.77 -12.38 -6.26
N LEU A 459 -11.45 -12.63 -6.30
CA LEU A 459 -10.71 -12.83 -7.54
C LEU A 459 -11.15 -14.10 -8.26
N ARG A 460 -11.34 -15.22 -7.55
CA ARG A 460 -11.84 -16.45 -8.16
C ARG A 460 -13.23 -16.24 -8.73
N ALA A 461 -14.15 -15.64 -7.98
CA ALA A 461 -15.52 -15.40 -8.42
C ALA A 461 -15.55 -14.52 -9.67
N SER A 462 -14.95 -13.33 -9.60
CA SER A 462 -14.94 -12.37 -10.70
C SER A 462 -14.22 -12.91 -11.95
N ILE A 463 -12.98 -13.41 -11.82
CA ILE A 463 -12.19 -13.86 -12.98
C ILE A 463 -12.84 -15.07 -13.66
N SER A 464 -13.31 -16.06 -12.88
CA SER A 464 -13.90 -17.26 -13.48
C SER A 464 -15.23 -16.97 -14.17
N GLN A 465 -16.11 -16.15 -13.58
CA GLN A 465 -17.37 -15.79 -14.23
C GLN A 465 -17.14 -14.93 -15.49
N ILE A 466 -16.22 -13.96 -15.45
CA ILE A 466 -15.86 -13.18 -16.65
C ILE A 466 -15.31 -14.10 -17.76
N ALA A 467 -14.37 -15.00 -17.44
CA ALA A 467 -13.78 -15.91 -18.42
C ALA A 467 -14.80 -16.95 -18.95
N LEU A 468 -15.74 -17.40 -18.12
CA LEU A 468 -16.85 -18.26 -18.54
C LEU A 468 -17.77 -17.56 -19.54
N SER A 469 -18.06 -16.28 -19.29
CA SER A 469 -19.05 -15.52 -20.06
C SER A 469 -18.51 -14.91 -21.34
N PHE A 470 -17.21 -14.57 -21.41
CA PHE A 470 -16.67 -13.75 -22.49
C PHE A 470 -15.37 -14.26 -23.09
N ASP A 471 -15.26 -14.07 -24.41
CA ASP A 471 -13.96 -13.83 -25.04
C ASP A 471 -13.59 -12.36 -24.84
N MET A 472 -12.31 -12.08 -24.57
CA MET A 472 -11.85 -10.73 -24.27
C MET A 472 -10.55 -10.41 -25.00
N LYS A 473 -10.43 -9.15 -25.44
CA LYS A 473 -9.21 -8.57 -25.98
C LYS A 473 -9.04 -7.14 -25.49
N LEU A 474 -7.82 -6.63 -25.53
CA LEU A 474 -7.60 -5.19 -25.37
C LEU A 474 -8.29 -4.42 -26.50
N ALA A 475 -8.85 -3.25 -26.18
CA ALA A 475 -9.39 -2.36 -27.18
C ALA A 475 -8.27 -1.82 -28.08
N ASP A 476 -8.59 -1.44 -29.31
CA ASP A 476 -7.58 -1.09 -30.31
C ASP A 476 -6.80 0.19 -29.94
N ASP A 477 -7.37 1.05 -29.08
CA ASP A 477 -6.75 2.25 -28.50
C ASP A 477 -5.93 1.97 -27.23
N ALA A 478 -6.06 0.78 -26.64
CA ALA A 478 -5.37 0.39 -25.41
C ALA A 478 -4.01 -0.24 -25.74
N THR A 479 -2.92 0.53 -25.64
CA THR A 479 -1.58 -0.05 -25.78
C THR A 479 -1.09 -0.66 -24.45
N PRO A 480 -0.56 -1.89 -24.45
CA PRO A 480 0.04 -2.48 -23.24
C PRO A 480 1.12 -1.61 -22.60
N ALA A 481 1.92 -0.96 -23.44
CA ALA A 481 3.01 -0.08 -23.00
C ALA A 481 2.50 1.16 -22.26
N ASP A 482 1.41 1.78 -22.72
CA ASP A 482 0.82 2.93 -22.02
C ASP A 482 0.17 2.51 -20.71
N PHE A 483 -0.46 1.33 -20.68
CA PHE A 483 -0.99 0.78 -19.44
C PHE A 483 0.12 0.58 -18.42
N ASP A 484 1.27 0.01 -18.80
CA ASP A 484 2.43 -0.16 -17.92
C ASP A 484 3.07 1.16 -17.49
N ARG A 485 3.26 2.09 -18.43
CA ARG A 485 3.96 3.36 -18.19
C ARG A 485 3.21 4.26 -17.22
N ASN A 486 1.88 4.20 -17.21
CA ASN A 486 1.04 5.12 -16.45
C ASN A 486 0.57 4.56 -15.10
N GLN A 487 1.01 3.37 -14.69
CA GLN A 487 0.78 2.86 -13.33
C GLN A 487 1.53 3.70 -12.31
N ARG A 488 0.93 3.88 -11.14
CA ARG A 488 1.49 4.67 -10.04
C ARG A 488 1.41 3.90 -8.73
N ASP A 489 2.52 3.84 -8.03
CA ASP A 489 2.62 3.36 -6.65
C ASP A 489 2.25 4.50 -5.69
N THR A 490 1.01 4.47 -5.23
CA THR A 490 0.42 5.46 -4.34
C THR A 490 0.14 4.89 -2.96
N PHE A 491 1.02 4.00 -2.46
CA PHE A 491 0.80 3.02 -1.39
C PHE A 491 0.20 1.71 -1.91
N THR A 492 -0.91 1.81 -2.64
CA THR A 492 -1.41 0.75 -3.53
C THR A 492 -1.20 1.16 -4.98
N LEU A 493 -1.18 0.19 -5.88
CA LEU A 493 -1.01 0.39 -7.31
C LEU A 493 -2.27 1.06 -7.91
N THR A 494 -2.18 2.36 -8.19
CA THR A 494 -3.16 3.08 -8.99
C THR A 494 -2.92 2.77 -10.46
N LEU A 495 -3.93 2.17 -11.10
CA LEU A 495 -3.89 1.80 -12.50
C LEU A 495 -4.47 2.92 -13.38
N PRO A 496 -3.94 3.13 -14.60
CA PRO A 496 -4.60 3.97 -15.59
C PRO A 496 -5.88 3.28 -16.13
N PRO A 497 -6.73 3.97 -16.89
CA PRO A 497 -7.81 3.34 -17.61
C PRO A 497 -7.32 2.17 -18.48
N LEU A 498 -8.04 1.05 -18.45
CA LEU A 498 -7.77 -0.11 -19.30
C LEU A 498 -9.02 -0.43 -20.10
N ASN A 499 -9.02 -0.07 -21.38
CA ASN A 499 -10.14 -0.39 -22.26
C ASN A 499 -9.97 -1.82 -22.80
N ALA A 500 -10.96 -2.67 -22.52
CA ALA A 500 -11.05 -4.04 -23.03
C ALA A 500 -12.42 -4.25 -23.71
N VAL A 501 -12.45 -5.10 -24.72
CA VAL A 501 -13.68 -5.46 -25.43
C VAL A 501 -14.05 -6.89 -25.05
N PHE A 502 -15.30 -7.08 -24.65
CA PHE A 502 -15.86 -8.37 -24.24
C PHE A 502 -16.91 -8.81 -25.26
N LYS A 503 -16.82 -10.06 -25.72
CA LYS A 503 -17.80 -10.71 -26.61
C LYS A 503 -18.35 -11.94 -25.94
N LYS A 504 -19.67 -12.12 -25.92
CA LYS A 504 -20.28 -13.28 -25.25
C LYS A 504 -19.84 -14.55 -25.93
N ARG A 505 -19.40 -15.51 -25.13
CA ARG A 505 -18.97 -16.82 -25.60
C ARG A 505 -20.15 -17.77 -25.68
N ARG A 506 -20.16 -18.66 -26.66
CA ARG A 506 -21.04 -19.84 -26.67
C ARG A 506 -20.30 -20.99 -25.98
N ALA A 507 -20.95 -21.66 -25.03
CA ALA A 507 -20.34 -22.77 -24.31
C ALA A 507 -19.74 -23.81 -25.29
N GLY A 508 -18.47 -24.17 -25.08
CA GLY A 508 -17.76 -25.15 -25.91
C GLY A 508 -17.14 -24.62 -27.23
N GLN A 509 -17.19 -23.32 -27.52
CA GLN A 509 -16.43 -22.72 -28.63
C GLN A 509 -15.04 -22.25 -28.16
N ALA A 510 -14.02 -22.55 -28.97
CA ALA A 510 -12.67 -21.99 -28.79
C ALA A 510 -12.70 -20.46 -28.96
N PRO A 511 -11.86 -19.71 -28.23
CA PRO A 511 -11.87 -18.24 -28.25
C PRO A 511 -11.56 -17.67 -29.65
N ALA A 512 -12.31 -16.63 -30.05
CA ALA A 512 -12.21 -15.98 -31.38
C ALA A 512 -10.97 -15.07 -31.58
#